data_AF-A0A952Y2K6-F1
#
_entry.id   AF-A0A952Y2K6-F1
#
_cell.length_a   1.000
_cell.length_b   1.000
_cell.length_c   1.000
_cell.angle_alpha   90.00
_cell.angle_beta   90.00
_cell.angle_gamma   90.00
#
_symmetry.space_group_name_H-M   'P 1'
#
loop_
_entity.id
_entity.type
_entity.pdbx_description
1 polymer ?
#
loop_
_entity_poly.entity_id
_entity_poly.type
_entity_poly.pdbx_seq_one_letter_code
_entity_poly.pdbx_strand_id
1 'polypeptide(L)'
;MPRRLLSRAEALRKFLRDERGGIAIIGAAFAICGIGALAIGVDVASVFVERRRAQGAVDLAAIAAARDPEKALQAATATVNDNGVYGVRQIRITKGNYAPNPAVPANLRFVANGTPVNAVMVELDSKADTFFGKSFLPQGTFDVATRATAVSTAQAAFTVGSRLLSLDGGILNAFLSGLLGGNVSLTVMDYNALAGYNIDLFKFSNALGASVVGQAGTYEQLAATKVSVGQILDAMINVAQANSGGAQVDFALRQLKNYSDANNVKLYVNKLFDFGQSSTLQFGQGAAALQAKATALSIIQAAAEVANGANQVDITSNLNVPGLLASQLGITVGERPQSSPWIRFGAEGVEVYTAQTRVRLIAQVGGSGLLSAVTLRVPLYADIAAARARLADISCGVNPANDMRVTLAVRPSLVNAWIAEPV
;
A
#
# COMPACT_ATOMS: atom_id res chain seq x y z
N MET A 1 -51.90 50.18 -80.44
CA MET A 1 -51.66 50.14 -78.97
C MET A 1 -51.80 48.76 -78.26
N PRO A 2 -52.21 47.61 -78.85
CA PRO A 2 -52.47 46.40 -78.04
C PRO A 2 -51.25 45.49 -77.76
N ARG A 3 -50.19 45.53 -78.59
CA ARG A 3 -49.02 44.62 -78.44
C ARG A 3 -48.18 44.84 -77.17
N ARG A 4 -48.14 46.07 -76.63
CA ARG A 4 -47.36 46.38 -75.41
C ARG A 4 -48.04 45.94 -74.12
N LEU A 5 -49.37 45.77 -74.12
CA LEU A 5 -50.12 45.31 -72.95
C LEU A 5 -50.04 43.77 -72.82
N LEU A 6 -50.10 43.06 -73.94
CA LEU A 6 -49.94 41.59 -73.97
C LEU A 6 -48.54 41.15 -73.56
N SER A 7 -47.47 41.85 -74.01
CA SER A 7 -46.10 41.52 -73.61
C SER A 7 -45.84 41.76 -72.13
N ARG A 8 -46.47 42.78 -71.53
CA ARG A 8 -46.41 43.05 -70.09
C ARG A 8 -47.16 41.98 -69.28
N ALA A 9 -48.32 41.54 -69.76
CA ALA A 9 -49.08 40.47 -69.11
C ALA A 9 -48.36 39.11 -69.15
N GLU A 10 -47.67 38.78 -70.26
CA GLU A 10 -46.85 37.58 -70.36
C GLU A 10 -45.60 37.65 -69.49
N ALA A 11 -44.94 38.81 -69.39
CA ALA A 11 -43.80 39.02 -68.51
C ALA A 11 -44.20 38.87 -67.03
N LEU A 12 -45.36 39.41 -66.63
CA LEU A 12 -45.89 39.25 -65.27
C LEU A 12 -46.27 37.81 -64.96
N ARG A 13 -46.87 37.08 -65.91
CA ARG A 13 -47.17 35.64 -65.75
C ARG A 13 -45.90 34.79 -65.69
N LYS A 14 -44.85 35.14 -66.44
CA LYS A 14 -43.53 34.48 -66.33
C LYS A 14 -42.88 34.75 -64.98
N PHE A 15 -42.94 35.99 -64.48
CA PHE A 15 -42.41 36.36 -63.16
C PHE A 15 -43.16 35.67 -62.02
N LEU A 16 -44.51 35.62 -62.08
CA LEU A 16 -45.34 34.90 -61.11
C LEU A 16 -45.16 33.37 -61.14
N ARG A 17 -44.62 32.82 -62.23
CA ARG A 17 -44.25 31.39 -62.38
C ARG A 17 -42.75 31.14 -62.17
N ASP A 18 -41.97 32.16 -61.84
CA ASP A 18 -40.51 32.03 -61.69
C ASP A 18 -40.16 31.58 -60.27
N GLU A 19 -40.00 30.27 -60.09
CA GLU A 19 -39.66 29.63 -58.81
C GLU A 19 -38.14 29.56 -58.55
N ARG A 20 -37.31 30.11 -59.46
CA ARG A 20 -35.84 29.98 -59.39
C ARG A 20 -35.22 30.58 -58.11
N GLY A 21 -35.94 31.45 -57.41
CA GLY A 21 -35.53 32.04 -56.13
C GLY A 21 -35.96 31.26 -54.88
N GLY A 22 -36.88 30.30 -54.99
CA GLY A 22 -37.42 29.55 -53.83
C GLY A 22 -36.34 28.73 -53.10
N ILE A 23 -35.42 28.14 -53.85
CA ILE A 23 -34.27 27.39 -53.32
C ILE A 23 -33.35 28.30 -52.49
N ALA A 24 -33.17 29.56 -52.90
CA ALA A 24 -32.34 30.51 -52.17
C ALA A 24 -32.97 30.90 -50.81
N ILE A 25 -34.29 31.08 -50.76
CA ILE A 25 -35.01 31.41 -49.52
C ILE A 25 -34.99 30.21 -48.55
N ILE A 26 -35.29 29.00 -49.05
CA ILE A 26 -35.25 27.78 -48.24
C ILE A 26 -33.81 27.51 -47.77
N GLY A 27 -32.82 27.66 -48.65
CA GLY A 27 -31.41 27.53 -48.31
C GLY A 27 -30.95 28.52 -47.24
N ALA A 28 -31.38 29.78 -47.32
CA ALA A 28 -31.08 30.78 -46.30
C ALA A 28 -31.72 30.44 -44.95
N ALA A 29 -32.97 29.96 -44.94
CA ALA A 29 -33.64 29.51 -43.71
C ALA A 29 -32.89 28.32 -43.06
N PHE A 30 -32.50 27.32 -43.86
CA PHE A 30 -31.70 26.20 -43.36
C PHE A 30 -30.32 26.62 -42.86
N ALA A 31 -29.64 27.55 -43.53
CA ALA A 31 -28.35 28.07 -43.09
C ALA A 31 -28.46 28.79 -41.73
N ILE A 32 -29.51 29.59 -41.51
CA ILE A 32 -29.77 30.23 -40.22
C ILE A 32 -29.98 29.18 -39.13
N CYS A 33 -30.81 28.17 -39.37
CA CYS A 33 -31.01 27.07 -38.44
C CYS A 33 -29.70 26.31 -38.14
N GLY A 34 -28.89 26.06 -39.17
CA GLY A 34 -27.58 25.41 -39.03
C GLY A 34 -26.61 26.22 -38.17
N ILE A 35 -26.53 27.54 -38.38
CA ILE A 35 -25.70 28.43 -37.55
C ILE A 35 -26.20 28.43 -36.10
N GLY A 36 -27.52 28.45 -35.87
CA GLY A 36 -28.11 28.36 -34.53
C GLY A 36 -27.75 27.04 -33.83
N ALA A 37 -27.81 25.92 -34.54
CA ALA A 37 -27.41 24.62 -33.99
C ALA A 37 -25.91 24.56 -33.65
N LEU A 38 -25.04 25.13 -34.51
CA LEU A 38 -23.60 25.23 -34.24
C LEU A 38 -23.31 26.11 -33.02
N ALA A 39 -24.00 27.24 -32.89
CA ALA A 39 -23.86 28.14 -31.74
C ALA A 39 -24.20 27.43 -30.43
N ILE A 40 -25.33 26.70 -30.38
CA ILE A 40 -25.71 25.87 -29.23
C ILE A 40 -24.65 24.79 -28.97
N GLY A 41 -24.16 24.14 -30.04
CA GLY A 41 -23.12 23.12 -29.94
C GLY A 41 -21.83 23.65 -29.30
N VAL A 42 -21.39 24.86 -29.67
CA VAL A 42 -20.20 25.51 -29.10
C VAL A 42 -20.41 25.85 -27.62
N ASP A 43 -21.58 26.34 -27.23
CA ASP A 43 -21.86 26.66 -25.82
C ASP A 43 -21.95 25.41 -24.94
N VAL A 44 -22.60 24.35 -25.43
CA VAL A 44 -22.64 23.08 -24.71
C VAL A 44 -21.21 22.55 -24.56
N ALA A 45 -20.41 22.58 -25.64
CA ALA A 45 -19.01 22.18 -25.58
C ALA A 45 -18.19 23.01 -24.59
N SER A 46 -18.38 24.34 -24.55
CA SER A 46 -17.66 25.20 -23.59
C SER A 46 -18.02 24.88 -22.15
N VAL A 47 -19.31 24.67 -21.85
CA VAL A 47 -19.77 24.28 -20.51
C VAL A 47 -19.18 22.94 -20.08
N PHE A 48 -19.10 21.95 -20.98
CA PHE A 48 -18.48 20.66 -20.67
C PHE A 48 -16.97 20.79 -20.41
N VAL A 49 -16.27 21.64 -21.16
CA VAL A 49 -14.84 21.92 -20.95
C VAL A 49 -14.61 22.60 -19.59
N GLU A 50 -15.40 23.63 -19.26
CA GLU A 50 -15.32 24.31 -17.97
C GLU A 50 -15.66 23.39 -16.80
N ARG A 51 -16.68 22.53 -16.95
CA ARG A 51 -16.98 21.49 -15.95
C ARG A 51 -15.81 20.53 -15.75
N ARG A 52 -15.14 20.09 -16.83
CA ARG A 52 -13.98 19.19 -16.72
C ARG A 52 -12.79 19.86 -16.04
N ARG A 53 -12.54 21.14 -16.32
CA ARG A 53 -11.51 21.95 -15.64
C ARG A 53 -11.82 22.11 -14.15
N ALA A 54 -13.06 22.51 -13.83
CA ALA A 54 -13.52 22.64 -12.46
C ALA A 54 -13.44 21.30 -11.70
N GLN A 55 -13.78 20.17 -12.35
CA GLN A 55 -13.66 18.85 -11.73
C GLN A 55 -12.19 18.51 -11.42
N GLY A 56 -11.27 18.74 -12.35
CA GLY A 56 -9.84 18.51 -12.10
C GLY A 56 -9.29 19.35 -10.95
N ALA A 57 -9.71 20.61 -10.85
CA ALA A 57 -9.35 21.47 -9.72
C ALA A 57 -9.94 20.96 -8.39
N VAL A 58 -11.18 20.45 -8.39
CA VAL A 58 -11.81 19.87 -7.20
C VAL A 58 -11.16 18.55 -6.80
N ASP A 59 -10.72 17.72 -7.75
CA ASP A 59 -9.98 16.48 -7.47
C ASP A 59 -8.65 16.80 -6.76
N LEU A 60 -7.91 17.81 -7.25
CA LEU A 60 -6.69 18.29 -6.61
C LEU A 60 -6.97 18.91 -5.24
N ALA A 61 -8.04 19.71 -5.13
CA ALA A 61 -8.42 20.35 -3.88
C ALA A 61 -8.82 19.33 -2.81
N ALA A 62 -9.51 18.25 -3.19
CA ALA A 62 -9.82 17.15 -2.30
C ALA A 62 -8.55 16.45 -1.81
N ILE A 63 -7.59 16.15 -2.70
CA ILE A 63 -6.30 15.55 -2.33
C ILE A 63 -5.55 16.46 -1.35
N ALA A 64 -5.47 17.76 -1.64
CA ALA A 64 -4.82 18.74 -0.76
C ALA A 64 -5.51 18.82 0.61
N ALA A 65 -6.84 18.82 0.63
CA ALA A 65 -7.64 18.89 1.85
C ALA A 65 -7.56 17.61 2.70
N ALA A 66 -7.47 16.43 2.07
CA ALA A 66 -7.34 15.16 2.77
C ALA A 66 -5.96 14.95 3.41
N ARG A 67 -4.91 15.63 2.92
CA ARG A 67 -3.56 15.58 3.52
C ARG A 67 -3.51 16.19 4.91
N ASP A 68 -4.20 17.32 5.11
CA ASP A 68 -4.33 17.99 6.40
C ASP A 68 -5.81 18.28 6.66
N PRO A 69 -6.53 17.33 7.27
CA PRO A 69 -7.95 17.52 7.57
C PRO A 69 -8.21 18.71 8.50
N GLU A 70 -7.25 19.16 9.32
CA GLU A 70 -7.45 20.31 10.19
C GLU A 70 -7.56 21.60 9.36
N LYS A 71 -6.67 21.78 8.38
CA LYS A 71 -6.61 22.94 7.48
C LYS A 71 -7.29 22.72 6.13
N ALA A 72 -8.17 21.72 6.04
CA ALA A 72 -8.85 21.31 4.81
C ALA A 72 -9.45 22.46 3.99
N LEU A 73 -10.08 23.44 4.65
CA LEU A 73 -10.66 24.62 3.99
C LEU A 73 -9.64 25.51 3.31
N GLN A 74 -8.58 25.86 4.04
CA GLN A 74 -7.52 26.68 3.49
C GLN A 74 -6.83 25.97 2.30
N ALA A 75 -6.55 24.67 2.45
CA ALA A 75 -5.89 23.87 1.41
C ALA A 75 -6.75 23.73 0.15
N ALA A 76 -8.04 23.41 0.30
CA ALA A 76 -8.96 23.29 -0.84
C ALA A 76 -9.14 24.63 -1.56
N THR A 77 -9.37 25.72 -0.83
CA THR A 77 -9.57 27.05 -1.43
C THR A 77 -8.32 27.53 -2.15
N ALA A 78 -7.13 27.37 -1.56
CA ALA A 78 -5.87 27.68 -2.24
C ALA A 78 -5.73 26.88 -3.55
N THR A 79 -6.00 25.57 -3.51
CA THR A 79 -5.91 24.71 -4.70
C THR A 79 -6.90 25.11 -5.79
N VAL A 80 -8.15 25.44 -5.45
CA VAL A 80 -9.15 25.88 -6.44
C VAL A 80 -8.73 27.21 -7.08
N ASN A 81 -8.19 28.15 -6.29
CA ASN A 81 -7.72 29.44 -6.78
C ASN A 81 -6.48 29.30 -7.68
N ASP A 82 -5.51 28.48 -7.29
CA ASP A 82 -4.28 28.24 -8.04
C ASP A 82 -4.55 27.55 -9.39
N ASN A 83 -5.64 26.78 -9.48
CA ASN A 83 -6.10 26.16 -10.74
C ASN A 83 -6.99 27.08 -11.59
N GLY A 84 -7.21 28.33 -11.18
CA GLY A 84 -7.89 29.35 -11.96
C GLY A 84 -9.35 29.03 -12.26
N VAL A 85 -10.08 28.38 -11.35
CA VAL A 85 -11.52 28.15 -11.55
C VAL A 85 -12.27 29.48 -11.41
N TYR A 86 -12.94 29.90 -12.47
CA TYR A 86 -13.72 31.14 -12.49
C TYR A 86 -15.15 30.93 -11.98
N GLY A 87 -15.80 32.03 -11.58
CA GLY A 87 -17.22 32.03 -11.22
C GLY A 87 -17.56 31.20 -9.98
N VAL A 88 -16.59 30.92 -9.10
CA VAL A 88 -16.82 30.17 -7.86
C VAL A 88 -17.81 30.91 -6.96
N ARG A 89 -18.92 30.25 -6.67
CA ARG A 89 -19.99 30.75 -5.77
C ARG A 89 -19.81 30.22 -4.36
N GLN A 90 -19.46 28.94 -4.24
CA GLN A 90 -19.37 28.25 -2.96
C GLN A 90 -18.38 27.09 -3.03
N ILE A 91 -17.60 26.93 -1.95
CA ILE A 91 -16.79 25.74 -1.69
C ILE A 91 -17.32 25.15 -0.38
N ARG A 92 -17.81 23.90 -0.42
CA ARG A 92 -18.24 23.16 0.77
C ARG A 92 -17.28 22.02 1.03
N ILE A 93 -16.89 21.88 2.29
CA ILE A 93 -15.96 20.84 2.72
C ILE A 93 -16.60 20.04 3.83
N THR A 94 -16.61 18.73 3.63
CA THR A 94 -17.12 17.77 4.60
C THR A 94 -16.00 16.80 4.93
N LYS A 95 -15.58 16.79 6.19
CA LYS A 95 -14.64 15.80 6.71
C LYS A 95 -15.41 14.55 7.10
N GLY A 96 -14.78 13.38 7.00
CA GLY A 96 -15.45 12.14 7.37
C GLY A 96 -14.55 10.91 7.31
N ASN A 97 -15.20 9.76 7.38
CA ASN A 97 -14.53 8.48 7.24
C ASN A 97 -14.91 7.83 5.89
N TYR A 98 -13.92 7.29 5.19
CA TYR A 98 -14.10 6.49 3.99
C TYR A 98 -13.59 5.06 4.24
N ALA A 99 -14.47 4.08 4.00
CA ALA A 99 -14.13 2.67 4.08
C ALA A 99 -14.05 2.06 2.66
N PRO A 100 -12.89 1.56 2.21
CA PRO A 100 -12.74 0.94 0.90
C PRO A 100 -13.31 -0.49 0.91
N ASN A 101 -14.62 -0.64 1.11
CA ASN A 101 -15.30 -1.93 1.06
C ASN A 101 -15.91 -2.15 -0.34
N PRO A 102 -15.41 -3.12 -1.15
CA PRO A 102 -15.96 -3.42 -2.47
C PRO A 102 -17.44 -3.79 -2.45
N ALA A 103 -17.92 -4.40 -1.37
CA ALA A 103 -19.32 -4.82 -1.21
C ALA A 103 -20.29 -3.64 -1.00
N VAL A 104 -19.77 -2.46 -0.64
CA VAL A 104 -20.57 -1.24 -0.46
C VAL A 104 -20.52 -0.41 -1.75
N PRO A 105 -21.65 0.11 -2.26
CA PRO A 105 -21.67 1.05 -3.38
C PRO A 105 -20.78 2.27 -3.14
N ALA A 106 -20.08 2.74 -4.18
CA ALA A 106 -19.06 3.80 -4.03
C ALA A 106 -19.59 5.09 -3.38
N ASN A 107 -20.84 5.46 -3.64
CA ASN A 107 -21.51 6.63 -3.06
C ASN A 107 -21.82 6.50 -1.56
N LEU A 108 -21.81 5.29 -1.01
CA LEU A 108 -22.08 5.00 0.41
C LEU A 108 -20.80 4.71 1.22
N ARG A 109 -19.64 4.68 0.56
CA ARG A 109 -18.35 4.40 1.22
C ARG A 109 -17.84 5.58 2.06
N PHE A 110 -18.27 6.80 1.75
CA PHE A 110 -17.96 8.01 2.52
C PHE A 110 -19.08 8.31 3.51
N VAL A 111 -18.72 8.42 4.79
CA VAL A 111 -19.61 8.80 5.89
C VAL A 111 -19.18 10.17 6.40
N ALA A 112 -20.04 11.18 6.19
CA ALA A 112 -19.82 12.53 6.69
C ALA A 112 -19.70 12.55 8.22
N ASN A 113 -18.74 13.31 8.74
CA ASN A 113 -18.41 13.39 10.17
C ASN A 113 -18.06 12.04 10.82
N GLY A 114 -17.72 11.02 10.03
CA GLY A 114 -17.23 9.74 10.54
C GLY A 114 -15.87 9.88 11.23
N THR A 115 -15.70 9.15 12.33
CA THR A 115 -14.44 9.06 13.09
C THR A 115 -13.86 7.65 13.00
N PRO A 116 -12.52 7.48 12.84
CA PRO A 116 -11.52 8.53 12.68
C PRO A 116 -11.65 9.23 11.31
N VAL A 117 -11.30 10.52 11.27
CA VAL A 117 -11.33 11.29 10.01
C VAL A 117 -10.16 10.83 9.15
N ASN A 118 -10.46 10.18 8.03
CA ASN A 118 -9.47 9.75 7.04
C ASN A 118 -9.79 10.22 5.62
N ALA A 119 -10.89 10.96 5.44
CA ALA A 119 -11.33 11.42 4.13
C ALA A 119 -11.92 12.82 4.20
N VAL A 120 -11.76 13.55 3.09
CA VAL A 120 -12.34 14.88 2.91
C VAL A 120 -13.04 14.95 1.57
N MET A 121 -14.26 15.44 1.60
CA MET A 121 -15.09 15.68 0.45
C MET A 121 -15.18 17.17 0.17
N VAL A 122 -14.88 17.56 -1.06
CA VAL A 122 -14.93 18.93 -1.55
C VAL A 122 -16.03 19.02 -2.61
N GLU A 123 -16.93 19.97 -2.42
CA GLU A 123 -17.99 20.32 -3.36
C GLU A 123 -17.80 21.78 -3.79
N LEU A 124 -17.83 22.02 -5.09
CA LEU A 124 -17.64 23.32 -5.69
C LEU A 124 -18.83 23.66 -6.58
N ASP A 125 -19.43 24.81 -6.30
CA ASP A 125 -20.43 25.42 -7.16
C ASP A 125 -19.77 26.58 -7.90
N SER A 126 -19.68 26.51 -9.23
CA SER A 126 -19.12 27.55 -10.09
C SER A 126 -20.07 27.89 -11.25
N LYS A 127 -19.69 28.91 -12.05
CA LYS A 127 -20.41 29.29 -13.26
C LYS A 127 -19.55 29.04 -14.49
N ALA A 128 -20.15 28.52 -15.55
CA ALA A 128 -19.56 28.43 -16.87
C ALA A 128 -20.23 29.44 -17.81
N ASP A 129 -19.42 30.22 -18.51
CA ASP A 129 -19.90 31.20 -19.48
C ASP A 129 -20.35 30.52 -20.78
N THR A 130 -21.40 31.07 -21.38
CA THR A 130 -21.82 30.76 -22.75
C THR A 130 -21.43 31.90 -23.69
N PHE A 131 -20.98 31.54 -24.88
CA PHE A 131 -20.51 32.48 -25.90
C PHE A 131 -21.69 33.01 -26.73
N PHE A 132 -22.59 32.14 -27.17
CA PHE A 132 -23.73 32.48 -28.05
C PHE A 132 -25.09 32.36 -27.35
N GLY A 133 -25.12 31.73 -26.19
CA GLY A 133 -26.32 31.41 -25.42
C GLY A 133 -26.99 32.63 -24.83
N LYS A 134 -26.33 33.79 -24.79
CA LYS A 134 -26.90 35.06 -24.32
C LYS A 134 -28.18 35.48 -25.05
N SER A 135 -28.35 35.03 -26.31
CA SER A 135 -29.56 35.27 -27.09
C SER A 135 -30.77 34.42 -26.63
N PHE A 136 -30.54 33.35 -25.86
CA PHE A 136 -31.57 32.40 -25.42
C PHE A 136 -31.63 32.24 -23.88
N LEU A 137 -30.54 32.51 -23.17
CA LEU A 137 -30.40 32.51 -21.71
C LEU A 137 -30.03 33.94 -21.24
N PRO A 138 -30.93 34.64 -20.54
CA PRO A 138 -30.72 36.04 -20.13
C PRO A 138 -29.46 36.28 -19.27
N GLN A 139 -29.02 35.25 -18.54
CA GLN A 139 -27.85 35.31 -17.66
C GLN A 139 -26.55 34.99 -18.39
N GLY A 140 -26.59 34.33 -19.55
CA GLY A 140 -25.40 33.94 -20.31
C GLY A 140 -24.47 32.94 -19.61
N THR A 141 -24.89 32.34 -18.49
CA THR A 141 -24.07 31.42 -17.68
C THR A 141 -24.85 30.17 -17.30
N PHE A 142 -24.15 29.04 -17.15
CA PHE A 142 -24.68 27.81 -16.54
C PHE A 142 -24.03 27.56 -15.18
N ASP A 143 -24.83 27.15 -14.20
CA ASP A 143 -24.31 26.67 -12.91
C ASP A 143 -23.67 25.27 -13.11
N VAL A 144 -22.46 25.10 -12.58
CA VAL A 144 -21.68 23.88 -12.65
C VAL A 144 -21.39 23.42 -11.23
N ALA A 145 -21.82 22.20 -10.90
CA ALA A 145 -21.49 21.55 -9.64
C ALA A 145 -20.47 20.43 -9.88
N THR A 146 -19.38 20.46 -9.13
CA THR A 146 -18.34 19.42 -9.12
C THR A 146 -18.08 18.94 -7.70
N ARG A 147 -17.72 17.67 -7.57
CA ARG A 147 -17.53 17.01 -6.28
C ARG A 147 -16.41 15.99 -6.38
N ALA A 148 -15.55 15.96 -5.37
CA ALA A 148 -14.53 14.94 -5.21
C ALA A 148 -14.38 14.55 -3.74
N THR A 149 -13.99 13.30 -3.52
CA THR A 149 -13.65 12.77 -2.20
C THR A 149 -12.26 12.19 -2.29
N ALA A 150 -11.36 12.65 -1.42
CA ALA A 150 -10.03 12.09 -1.29
C ALA A 150 -9.87 11.44 0.09
N VAL A 151 -9.03 10.41 0.14
CA VAL A 151 -8.77 9.61 1.33
C VAL A 151 -7.28 9.67 1.63
N SER A 152 -6.95 9.89 2.90
CA SER A 152 -5.60 9.78 3.43
C SER A 152 -5.51 8.53 4.30
N THR A 153 -4.72 7.55 3.85
CA THR A 153 -4.46 6.33 4.60
C THR A 153 -3.07 6.41 5.22
N ALA A 154 -3.02 6.64 6.52
CA ALA A 154 -1.78 6.52 7.28
C ALA A 154 -1.44 5.03 7.47
N GLN A 155 -0.33 4.58 6.86
CA GLN A 155 0.19 3.23 7.04
C GLN A 155 1.67 3.31 7.38
N ALA A 156 2.11 2.44 8.29
CA ALA A 156 3.52 2.26 8.59
C ALA A 156 3.86 0.77 8.56
N ALA A 157 5.08 0.48 8.12
CA ALA A 157 5.68 -0.85 8.22
C ALA A 157 6.89 -0.73 9.16
N PHE A 158 6.94 -1.57 10.19
CA PHE A 158 8.03 -1.58 11.15
C PHE A 158 8.45 -3.01 11.47
N THR A 159 9.72 -3.16 11.84
CA THR A 159 10.30 -4.41 12.32
C THR A 159 11.03 -4.16 13.62
N VAL A 160 11.08 -5.17 14.48
CA VAL A 160 11.75 -5.08 15.78
C VAL A 160 12.83 -6.16 15.86
N GLY A 161 14.09 -5.78 15.70
CA GLY A 161 15.21 -6.69 15.93
C GLY A 161 15.71 -6.59 17.36
N SER A 162 16.02 -7.71 17.98
CA SER A 162 16.87 -7.75 19.18
C SER A 162 18.31 -8.03 18.77
N ARG A 163 19.26 -7.39 19.46
CA ARG A 163 20.70 -7.44 19.12
C ARG A 163 21.51 -7.77 20.38
N LEU A 164 21.20 -8.90 21.02
CA LEU A 164 21.85 -9.30 22.28
C LEU A 164 23.29 -9.77 22.08
N LEU A 165 23.64 -10.31 20.90
CA LEU A 165 24.98 -10.82 20.58
C LEU A 165 25.74 -9.83 19.69
N SER A 166 27.02 -9.59 20.02
CA SER A 166 27.97 -8.94 19.12
C SER A 166 28.10 -9.76 17.83
N LEU A 167 28.39 -9.10 16.72
CA LEU A 167 28.63 -9.74 15.42
C LEU A 167 29.90 -10.61 15.50
N ASP A 168 29.76 -11.85 15.94
CA ASP A 168 30.77 -12.88 15.85
C ASP A 168 30.46 -13.76 14.63
N GLY A 169 31.36 -13.75 13.64
CA GLY A 169 31.16 -14.49 12.40
C GLY A 169 30.98 -15.98 12.63
N GLY A 170 31.64 -16.57 13.64
CA GLY A 170 31.59 -18.00 13.92
C GLY A 170 30.22 -18.46 14.40
N ILE A 171 29.62 -17.73 15.36
CA ILE A 171 28.30 -18.07 15.90
C ILE A 171 27.20 -17.85 14.84
N LEU A 172 27.28 -16.76 14.09
CA LEU A 172 26.30 -16.45 13.04
C LEU A 172 26.38 -17.44 11.87
N ASN A 173 27.58 -17.88 11.49
CA ASN A 173 27.78 -18.92 10.48
C ASN A 173 27.19 -20.26 10.93
N ALA A 174 27.40 -20.66 12.18
CA ALA A 174 26.79 -21.87 12.74
C ALA A 174 25.26 -21.79 12.76
N PHE A 175 24.72 -20.63 13.14
CA PHE A 175 23.28 -20.38 13.13
C PHE A 175 22.68 -20.46 11.73
N LEU A 176 23.24 -19.74 10.75
CA LEU A 176 22.74 -19.76 9.37
C LEU A 176 22.91 -21.12 8.71
N SER A 177 24.02 -21.83 8.98
CA SER A 177 24.21 -23.22 8.50
C SER A 177 23.17 -24.17 9.09
N GLY A 178 22.83 -23.99 10.38
CA GLY A 178 21.79 -24.79 11.03
C GLY A 178 20.38 -24.54 10.47
N LEU A 179 20.08 -23.31 10.05
CA LEU A 179 18.76 -22.96 9.49
C LEU A 179 18.63 -23.24 8.00
N LEU A 180 19.67 -22.96 7.22
CA LEU A 180 19.64 -23.03 5.77
C LEU A 180 20.26 -24.30 5.20
N GLY A 181 20.89 -25.13 6.05
CA GLY A 181 21.76 -26.22 5.61
C GLY A 181 23.08 -25.72 5.06
N GLY A 182 23.95 -26.65 4.65
CA GLY A 182 25.27 -26.36 4.11
C GLY A 182 26.31 -25.90 5.13
N ASN A 183 27.36 -25.22 4.64
CA ASN A 183 28.49 -24.74 5.42
C ASN A 183 28.72 -23.25 5.13
N VAL A 184 27.91 -22.41 5.76
CA VAL A 184 27.96 -20.96 5.62
C VAL A 184 29.25 -20.44 6.26
N SER A 185 30.09 -19.76 5.48
CA SER A 185 31.35 -19.18 5.93
C SER A 185 31.45 -17.71 5.51
N LEU A 186 30.67 -16.86 6.17
CA LEU A 186 30.70 -15.41 5.98
C LEU A 186 31.69 -14.76 6.95
N THR A 187 32.40 -13.73 6.47
CA THR A 187 33.30 -12.93 7.29
C THR A 187 32.54 -11.85 8.06
N VAL A 188 33.20 -11.24 9.07
CA VAL A 188 32.63 -10.07 9.77
C VAL A 188 32.35 -8.91 8.80
N MET A 189 33.16 -8.77 7.73
CA MET A 189 32.93 -7.76 6.70
C MET A 189 31.66 -8.04 5.90
N ASP A 190 31.41 -9.30 5.53
CA ASP A 190 30.18 -9.70 4.85
C ASP A 190 28.94 -9.43 5.71
N TYR A 191 29.01 -9.76 7.00
CA TYR A 191 27.92 -9.46 7.93
C TYR A 191 27.69 -7.96 8.10
N ASN A 192 28.74 -7.15 8.16
CA ASN A 192 28.61 -5.70 8.20
C ASN A 192 27.99 -5.14 6.91
N ALA A 193 28.35 -5.69 5.74
CA ALA A 193 27.74 -5.32 4.47
C ALA A 193 26.24 -5.68 4.45
N LEU A 194 25.88 -6.90 4.85
CA LEU A 194 24.50 -7.36 4.92
C LEU A 194 23.67 -6.55 5.94
N ALA A 195 24.24 -6.19 7.08
CA ALA A 195 23.57 -5.41 8.11
C ALA A 195 23.48 -3.92 7.76
N GLY A 196 24.44 -3.38 7.00
CA GLY A 196 24.50 -1.99 6.60
C GLY A 196 23.68 -1.66 5.34
N TYR A 197 23.25 -2.66 4.58
CA TYR A 197 22.53 -2.46 3.33
C TYR A 197 21.02 -2.58 3.48
N ASN A 198 20.33 -1.46 3.24
CA ASN A 198 18.87 -1.38 3.29
C ASN A 198 18.25 -1.70 1.93
N ILE A 199 17.44 -2.75 1.90
CA ILE A 199 16.66 -3.17 0.75
C ILE A 199 15.24 -2.60 0.87
N ASP A 200 14.78 -1.97 -0.21
CA ASP A 200 13.39 -1.55 -0.35
C ASP A 200 12.51 -2.79 -0.57
N LEU A 201 11.51 -2.96 0.28
CA LEU A 201 10.68 -4.16 0.33
C LEU A 201 9.77 -4.30 -0.90
N PHE A 202 9.32 -3.20 -1.49
CA PHE A 202 8.51 -3.25 -2.71
C PHE A 202 9.38 -3.53 -3.93
N LYS A 203 10.58 -2.96 -4.02
CA LYS A 203 11.55 -3.33 -5.06
C LYS A 203 11.94 -4.80 -4.96
N PHE A 204 12.19 -5.29 -3.76
CA PHE A 204 12.43 -6.70 -3.49
C PHE A 204 11.24 -7.58 -3.89
N SER A 205 10.02 -7.21 -3.48
CA SER A 205 8.80 -7.98 -3.79
C SER A 205 8.49 -7.99 -5.28
N ASN A 206 8.79 -6.90 -6.00
CA ASN A 206 8.69 -6.85 -7.46
C ASN A 206 9.69 -7.80 -8.11
N ALA A 207 10.94 -7.81 -7.65
CA ALA A 207 11.98 -8.71 -8.17
C ALA A 207 11.64 -10.19 -7.90
N LEU A 208 11.12 -10.51 -6.72
CA LEU A 208 10.68 -11.86 -6.37
C LEU A 208 9.41 -12.26 -7.14
N GLY A 209 8.40 -11.39 -7.17
CA GLY A 209 7.14 -11.60 -7.88
C GLY A 209 7.35 -11.82 -9.37
N ALA A 210 8.22 -11.03 -10.00
CA ALA A 210 8.56 -11.19 -11.41
C ALA A 210 9.21 -12.56 -11.71
N SER A 211 9.97 -13.14 -10.77
CA SER A 211 10.63 -14.43 -10.97
C SER A 211 9.73 -15.64 -10.67
N VAL A 212 8.78 -15.53 -9.74
CA VAL A 212 7.96 -16.67 -9.29
C VAL A 212 6.51 -16.65 -9.76
N VAL A 213 5.90 -15.47 -9.93
CA VAL A 213 4.50 -15.30 -10.40
C VAL A 213 4.47 -14.79 -11.84
N GLY A 214 5.46 -14.00 -12.24
CA GLY A 214 5.53 -13.32 -13.53
C GLY A 214 5.22 -11.82 -13.42
N GLN A 215 5.62 -11.04 -14.42
CA GLN A 215 5.61 -9.57 -14.35
C GLN A 215 4.21 -8.94 -14.21
N ALA A 216 3.15 -9.65 -14.59
CA ALA A 216 1.76 -9.18 -14.52
C ALA A 216 1.01 -9.62 -13.24
N GLY A 217 1.72 -10.19 -12.26
CA GLY A 217 1.11 -10.66 -11.01
C GLY A 217 0.79 -9.56 -9.99
N THR A 218 0.04 -9.94 -8.96
CA THR A 218 -0.29 -9.08 -7.81
C THR A 218 0.45 -9.49 -6.53
N TYR A 219 0.54 -8.59 -5.56
CA TYR A 219 1.15 -8.90 -4.26
C TYR A 219 0.37 -9.97 -3.47
N GLU A 220 -0.94 -10.07 -3.66
CA GLU A 220 -1.77 -11.14 -3.11
C GLU A 220 -1.36 -12.51 -3.65
N GLN A 221 -1.15 -12.62 -4.97
CA GLN A 221 -0.66 -13.86 -5.59
C GLN A 221 0.74 -14.22 -5.08
N LEU A 222 1.63 -13.24 -4.95
CA LEU A 222 2.94 -13.45 -4.36
C LEU A 222 2.84 -13.96 -2.92
N ALA A 223 2.00 -13.34 -2.08
CA ALA A 223 1.81 -13.73 -0.69
C ALA A 223 1.35 -15.20 -0.53
N ALA A 224 0.50 -15.68 -1.45
CA ALA A 224 0.04 -17.07 -1.47
C ALA A 224 1.09 -18.06 -2.03
N THR A 225 2.19 -17.59 -2.62
CA THR A 225 3.18 -18.44 -3.29
C THR A 225 4.18 -19.03 -2.31
N LYS A 226 4.54 -20.31 -2.53
CA LYS A 226 5.63 -20.99 -1.80
C LYS A 226 6.94 -20.79 -2.57
N VAL A 227 7.90 -20.10 -1.95
CA VAL A 227 9.21 -19.75 -2.53
C VAL A 227 10.35 -20.38 -1.75
N SER A 228 11.49 -20.60 -2.40
CA SER A 228 12.72 -21.00 -1.71
C SER A 228 13.49 -19.80 -1.16
N VAL A 229 14.31 -20.02 -0.13
CA VAL A 229 15.23 -18.98 0.37
C VAL A 229 16.23 -18.60 -0.72
N GLY A 230 16.61 -19.54 -1.60
CA GLY A 230 17.45 -19.26 -2.77
C GLY A 230 16.81 -18.24 -3.73
N GLN A 231 15.50 -18.35 -3.98
CA GLN A 231 14.75 -17.36 -4.77
C GLN A 231 14.68 -15.99 -4.09
N ILE A 232 14.60 -15.97 -2.75
CA ILE A 232 14.69 -14.73 -1.96
C ILE A 232 16.07 -14.10 -2.11
N LEU A 233 17.15 -14.88 -1.97
CA LEU A 233 18.52 -14.40 -2.17
C LEU A 233 18.72 -13.85 -3.59
N ASP A 234 18.17 -14.52 -4.61
CA ASP A 234 18.22 -14.02 -6.00
C ASP A 234 17.50 -12.69 -6.18
N ALA A 235 16.32 -12.53 -5.57
CA ALA A 235 15.61 -11.25 -5.59
C ALA A 235 16.41 -10.14 -4.89
N MET A 236 17.08 -10.44 -3.78
CA MET A 236 17.96 -9.48 -3.08
C MET A 236 19.18 -9.12 -3.91
N ILE A 237 19.81 -10.11 -4.57
CA ILE A 237 20.93 -9.92 -5.50
C ILE A 237 20.52 -8.98 -6.63
N ASN A 238 19.37 -9.21 -7.26
CA ASN A 238 18.86 -8.36 -8.33
C ASN A 238 18.67 -6.90 -7.87
N VAL A 239 18.14 -6.69 -6.66
CA VAL A 239 18.00 -5.33 -6.09
C VAL A 239 19.36 -4.72 -5.76
N ALA A 240 20.31 -5.51 -5.23
CA ALA A 240 21.66 -5.04 -4.92
C ALA A 240 22.40 -4.57 -6.18
N GLN A 241 22.32 -5.34 -7.26
CA GLN A 241 22.97 -5.03 -8.54
C GLN A 241 22.38 -3.79 -9.22
N ALA A 242 21.10 -3.50 -9.00
CA ALA A 242 20.44 -2.33 -9.54
C ALA A 242 20.82 -1.00 -8.85
N ASN A 243 21.52 -1.04 -7.71
CA ASN A 243 21.88 0.16 -6.94
C ASN A 243 23.40 0.34 -6.83
N SER A 244 23.89 1.55 -7.07
CA SER A 244 25.29 1.91 -6.88
C SER A 244 25.70 1.69 -5.41
N GLY A 245 26.69 0.82 -5.17
CA GLY A 245 27.14 0.43 -3.82
C GLY A 245 26.68 -0.94 -3.33
N GLY A 246 25.91 -1.70 -4.12
CA GLY A 246 25.46 -3.04 -3.77
C GLY A 246 26.47 -4.18 -3.97
N ALA A 247 27.67 -3.91 -4.50
CA ALA A 247 28.61 -4.97 -4.92
C ALA A 247 29.09 -5.88 -3.77
N GLN A 248 29.39 -5.29 -2.60
CA GLN A 248 29.83 -6.06 -1.41
C GLN A 248 28.69 -6.94 -0.86
N VAL A 249 27.46 -6.45 -0.95
CA VAL A 249 26.26 -7.15 -0.50
C VAL A 249 25.90 -8.26 -1.48
N ASP A 250 25.98 -7.99 -2.79
CA ASP A 250 25.82 -9.00 -3.86
C ASP A 250 26.80 -10.16 -3.66
N PHE A 251 28.07 -9.86 -3.37
CA PHE A 251 29.06 -10.89 -3.05
C PHE A 251 28.64 -11.74 -1.83
N ALA A 252 28.31 -11.11 -0.71
CA ALA A 252 27.90 -11.81 0.50
C ALA A 252 26.63 -12.67 0.29
N LEU A 253 25.65 -12.17 -0.47
CA LEU A 253 24.43 -12.90 -0.82
C LEU A 253 24.72 -14.12 -1.71
N ARG A 254 25.63 -13.99 -2.68
CA ARG A 254 26.06 -15.10 -3.53
C ARG A 254 26.83 -16.16 -2.76
N GLN A 255 27.72 -15.73 -1.87
CA GLN A 255 28.42 -16.64 -0.95
C GLN A 255 27.40 -17.43 -0.13
N LEU A 256 26.46 -16.75 0.52
CA LEU A 256 25.42 -17.42 1.29
C LEU A 256 24.60 -18.40 0.43
N LYS A 257 24.19 -18.02 -0.78
CA LYS A 257 23.43 -18.89 -1.68
C LYS A 257 24.23 -20.13 -2.11
N ASN A 258 25.53 -19.98 -2.40
CA ASN A 258 26.37 -21.06 -2.91
C ASN A 258 26.80 -22.06 -1.83
N TYR A 259 26.91 -21.60 -0.58
CA TYR A 259 27.40 -22.41 0.54
C TYR A 259 26.29 -22.85 1.50
N SER A 260 25.02 -22.65 1.16
CA SER A 260 23.86 -23.15 1.90
C SER A 260 22.92 -23.97 1.01
N ASP A 261 22.00 -24.72 1.62
CA ASP A 261 20.93 -25.44 0.91
C ASP A 261 19.69 -24.56 0.68
N ALA A 262 19.87 -23.24 0.56
CA ALA A 262 18.78 -22.26 0.48
C ALA A 262 17.76 -22.54 -0.64
N ASN A 263 18.15 -23.22 -1.72
CA ASN A 263 17.23 -23.62 -2.79
C ASN A 263 16.21 -24.69 -2.38
N ASN A 264 16.55 -25.51 -1.39
CA ASN A 264 15.71 -26.60 -0.87
C ASN A 264 14.84 -26.14 0.30
N VAL A 265 15.24 -25.07 0.99
CA VAL A 265 14.54 -24.48 2.12
C VAL A 265 13.41 -23.57 1.62
N LYS A 266 12.15 -23.90 1.92
CA LYS A 266 10.96 -23.23 1.32
C LYS A 266 10.02 -22.66 2.38
N LEU A 267 9.43 -21.50 2.09
CA LEU A 267 8.40 -20.83 2.90
C LEU A 267 7.27 -20.25 2.04
N TYR A 268 6.11 -20.01 2.65
CA TYR A 268 5.07 -19.18 2.04
C TYR A 268 5.37 -17.71 2.30
N VAL A 269 5.27 -16.86 1.28
CA VAL A 269 5.64 -15.44 1.38
C VAL A 269 4.78 -14.69 2.41
N ASN A 270 3.50 -15.06 2.59
CA ASN A 270 2.62 -14.48 3.61
C ASN A 270 3.12 -14.68 5.06
N LYS A 271 4.05 -15.61 5.30
CA LYS A 271 4.71 -15.77 6.61
C LYS A 271 5.87 -14.80 6.80
N LEU A 272 6.39 -14.23 5.72
CA LEU A 272 7.49 -13.26 5.72
C LEU A 272 7.00 -11.82 5.62
N PHE A 273 6.04 -11.55 4.73
CA PHE A 273 5.50 -10.22 4.45
C PHE A 273 3.96 -10.23 4.38
N ASP A 274 3.33 -9.22 4.97
CA ASP A 274 1.91 -8.92 4.80
C ASP A 274 1.77 -7.60 4.05
N PHE A 275 1.26 -7.59 2.83
CA PHE A 275 1.14 -6.37 2.03
C PHE A 275 -0.04 -5.47 2.43
N GLY A 276 -0.86 -5.88 3.41
CA GLY A 276 -2.01 -5.11 3.88
C GLY A 276 -2.96 -4.71 2.74
N GLN A 277 -3.37 -3.44 2.71
CA GLN A 277 -4.25 -2.92 1.65
C GLN A 277 -3.56 -2.82 0.27
N SER A 278 -2.24 -2.97 0.20
CA SER A 278 -1.49 -3.00 -1.06
C SER A 278 -1.53 -4.37 -1.74
N SER A 279 -2.15 -5.39 -1.14
CA SER A 279 -2.20 -6.75 -1.68
C SER A 279 -2.80 -6.83 -3.08
N THR A 280 -3.79 -5.99 -3.39
CA THR A 280 -4.49 -5.96 -4.69
C THR A 280 -3.71 -5.22 -5.78
N LEU A 281 -2.60 -4.56 -5.45
CA LEU A 281 -1.80 -3.83 -6.42
C LEU A 281 -0.99 -4.80 -7.30
N GLN A 282 -0.77 -4.39 -8.56
CA GLN A 282 0.17 -5.09 -9.45
C GLN A 282 1.61 -4.76 -9.07
N PHE A 283 2.54 -5.66 -9.43
CA PHE A 283 3.97 -5.39 -9.28
C PHE A 283 4.35 -4.07 -9.97
N GLY A 284 5.20 -3.27 -9.32
CA GLY A 284 5.60 -1.93 -9.78
C GLY A 284 4.67 -0.79 -9.35
N GLN A 285 3.42 -1.05 -8.95
CA GLN A 285 2.50 -0.02 -8.47
C GLN A 285 2.62 0.29 -6.97
N GLY A 286 3.38 -0.52 -6.22
CA GLY A 286 3.51 -0.41 -4.76
C GLY A 286 4.47 0.68 -4.28
N ALA A 287 5.38 1.17 -5.13
CA ALA A 287 6.37 2.18 -4.74
C ALA A 287 5.75 3.55 -4.41
N ALA A 288 4.56 3.84 -4.95
CA ALA A 288 3.78 5.03 -4.60
C ALA A 288 2.99 4.87 -3.29
N ALA A 289 2.80 3.63 -2.81
CA ALA A 289 1.99 3.32 -1.65
C ALA A 289 2.79 3.41 -0.34
N LEU A 290 4.03 2.89 -0.28
CA LEU A 290 4.84 2.93 0.93
C LEU A 290 6.34 2.69 0.68
N GLN A 291 7.22 3.45 1.35
CA GLN A 291 8.68 3.26 1.33
C GLN A 291 9.15 2.48 2.57
N ALA A 292 8.95 1.17 2.57
CA ALA A 292 9.42 0.31 3.65
C ALA A 292 10.79 -0.30 3.30
N LYS A 293 11.74 -0.21 4.23
CA LYS A 293 13.11 -0.74 4.06
C LYS A 293 13.46 -1.71 5.18
N ALA A 294 14.23 -2.74 4.85
CA ALA A 294 14.82 -3.64 5.83
C ALA A 294 16.25 -3.99 5.44
N THR A 295 17.09 -4.31 6.43
CA THR A 295 18.48 -4.70 6.14
C THR A 295 18.53 -6.06 5.45
N ALA A 296 19.50 -6.27 4.55
CA ALA A 296 19.66 -7.55 3.88
C ALA A 296 19.79 -8.71 4.89
N LEU A 297 20.58 -8.52 5.95
CA LEU A 297 20.73 -9.50 7.03
C LEU A 297 19.40 -9.86 7.69
N SER A 298 18.55 -8.86 7.95
CA SER A 298 17.26 -9.09 8.60
C SER A 298 16.26 -9.86 7.72
N ILE A 299 16.30 -9.65 6.39
CA ILE A 299 15.50 -10.42 5.43
C ILE A 299 15.97 -11.88 5.43
N ILE A 300 17.28 -12.11 5.38
CA ILE A 300 17.87 -13.46 5.39
C ILE A 300 17.49 -14.21 6.65
N GLN A 301 17.70 -13.60 7.82
CA GLN A 301 17.36 -14.21 9.11
C GLN A 301 15.88 -14.52 9.20
N ALA A 302 15.01 -13.58 8.81
CA ALA A 302 13.58 -13.81 8.80
C ALA A 302 13.17 -14.95 7.84
N ALA A 303 13.75 -15.01 6.64
CA ALA A 303 13.48 -16.08 5.69
C ALA A 303 13.97 -17.44 6.19
N ALA A 304 15.17 -17.49 6.78
CA ALA A 304 15.76 -18.70 7.34
C ALA A 304 14.94 -19.23 8.52
N GLU A 305 14.56 -18.36 9.46
CA GLU A 305 13.74 -18.71 10.63
C GLU A 305 12.35 -19.21 10.22
N VAL A 306 11.69 -18.53 9.29
CA VAL A 306 10.33 -18.89 8.83
C VAL A 306 10.34 -20.19 8.03
N ALA A 307 11.32 -20.39 7.14
CA ALA A 307 11.40 -21.59 6.31
C ALA A 307 11.79 -22.83 7.11
N ASN A 308 12.59 -22.65 8.16
CA ASN A 308 13.09 -23.75 8.97
C ASN A 308 12.18 -24.13 10.13
N GLY A 309 10.89 -23.76 10.10
CA GLY A 309 9.89 -24.09 11.13
C GLY A 309 9.73 -25.60 11.44
N ALA A 310 10.39 -26.49 10.69
CA ALA A 310 10.45 -27.93 10.93
C ALA A 310 11.82 -28.47 11.39
N ASN A 311 12.95 -27.81 11.10
CA ASN A 311 14.29 -28.25 11.55
C ASN A 311 14.95 -27.22 12.47
N GLN A 312 14.15 -26.67 13.40
CA GLN A 312 14.71 -25.89 14.50
C GLN A 312 15.82 -26.70 15.17
N VAL A 313 16.92 -26.04 15.54
CA VAL A 313 17.97 -26.67 16.33
C VAL A 313 17.38 -26.94 17.71
N ASP A 314 16.69 -28.08 17.87
CA ASP A 314 16.13 -28.54 19.12
C ASP A 314 17.23 -29.30 19.86
N ILE A 315 17.97 -28.58 20.70
CA ILE A 315 18.91 -29.22 21.61
C ILE A 315 18.09 -29.77 22.76
N THR A 316 17.65 -31.02 22.61
CA THR A 316 17.00 -31.74 23.69
C THR A 316 18.03 -32.40 24.58
N SER A 317 18.03 -32.04 25.86
CA SER A 317 18.84 -32.67 26.89
C SER A 317 17.94 -33.15 28.02
N ASN A 318 18.11 -34.42 28.41
CA ASN A 318 17.47 -34.95 29.61
C ASN A 318 18.25 -34.47 30.82
N LEU A 319 17.61 -33.67 31.67
CA LEU A 319 18.19 -33.20 32.92
C LEU A 319 17.69 -34.08 34.06
N ASN A 320 18.60 -34.57 34.91
CA ASN A 320 18.23 -35.22 36.16
C ASN A 320 18.19 -34.17 37.27
N VAL A 321 16.99 -33.63 37.52
CA VAL A 321 16.76 -32.65 38.59
C VAL A 321 16.16 -33.38 39.81
N PRO A 322 16.82 -33.37 40.98
CA PRO A 322 16.29 -33.97 42.19
C PRO A 322 14.88 -33.44 42.53
N GLY A 323 13.91 -34.34 42.67
CA GLY A 323 12.51 -33.99 42.99
C GLY A 323 11.55 -33.92 41.79
N LEU A 324 12.03 -34.11 40.56
CA LEU A 324 11.20 -34.26 39.36
C LEU A 324 11.24 -35.71 38.86
N LEU A 325 10.13 -36.21 38.29
CA LEU A 325 10.06 -37.57 37.74
C LEU A 325 10.81 -37.67 36.40
N ALA A 326 10.71 -36.63 35.59
CA ALA A 326 11.49 -36.45 34.36
C ALA A 326 11.56 -34.96 34.04
N SER A 327 12.69 -34.49 33.54
CA SER A 327 12.82 -33.13 32.99
C SER A 327 13.55 -33.16 31.65
N GLN A 328 12.90 -32.60 30.64
CA GLN A 328 13.46 -32.44 29.30
C GLN A 328 13.63 -30.95 29.04
N LEU A 329 14.88 -30.52 28.84
CA LEU A 329 15.20 -29.18 28.38
C LEU A 329 15.37 -29.23 26.87
N GLY A 330 14.53 -28.47 26.15
CA GLY A 330 14.70 -28.15 24.74
C GLY A 330 15.08 -26.68 24.60
N ILE A 331 16.11 -26.38 23.84
CA ILE A 331 16.41 -25.00 23.46
C ILE A 331 16.12 -24.86 21.98
N THR A 332 15.29 -23.89 21.64
CA THR A 332 14.88 -23.59 20.28
C THR A 332 15.37 -22.19 19.93
N VAL A 333 16.35 -22.09 19.04
CA VAL A 333 16.86 -20.79 18.57
C VAL A 333 16.11 -20.39 17.30
N GLY A 334 15.56 -19.16 17.27
CA GLY A 334 14.89 -18.61 16.08
C GLY A 334 13.38 -18.86 15.96
N GLU A 335 12.69 -19.31 17.01
CA GLU A 335 11.22 -19.50 16.96
C GLU A 335 10.49 -18.15 17.05
N ARG A 336 10.01 -17.63 15.92
CA ARG A 336 9.04 -16.54 15.91
C ARG A 336 7.63 -17.06 16.18
N PRO A 337 6.75 -16.28 16.84
CA PRO A 337 5.35 -16.67 17.00
C PRO A 337 4.71 -16.93 15.63
N GLN A 338 4.08 -18.10 15.47
CA GLN A 338 3.41 -18.51 14.22
C GLN A 338 2.29 -17.55 13.77
N SER A 339 1.84 -16.68 14.68
CA SER A 339 0.74 -15.72 14.54
C SER A 339 1.18 -14.27 14.26
N SER A 340 2.48 -13.95 14.27
CA SER A 340 2.98 -12.60 13.98
C SER A 340 3.92 -12.61 12.76
N PRO A 341 3.59 -11.92 11.65
CA PRO A 341 4.51 -11.77 10.53
C PRO A 341 5.72 -10.90 10.93
N TRP A 342 6.83 -11.03 10.19
CA TRP A 342 8.05 -10.25 10.44
C TRP A 342 7.85 -8.74 10.23
N ILE A 343 7.06 -8.39 9.22
CA ILE A 343 6.68 -7.02 8.90
C ILE A 343 5.17 -7.01 8.72
N ARG A 344 4.47 -6.22 9.54
CA ARG A 344 3.04 -6.02 9.41
C ARG A 344 2.77 -4.60 8.93
N PHE A 345 1.90 -4.51 7.93
CA PHE A 345 1.44 -3.24 7.38
C PHE A 345 0.04 -3.00 7.92
N GLY A 346 -0.20 -1.87 8.56
CA GLY A 346 -1.53 -1.53 9.03
C GLY A 346 -1.62 -0.15 9.66
N ALA A 347 -2.84 0.16 10.09
CA ALA A 347 -3.16 1.39 10.82
C ALA A 347 -2.69 1.29 12.28
N GLU A 348 -2.92 2.36 13.05
CA GLU A 348 -2.67 2.41 14.50
C GLU A 348 -3.19 1.15 15.23
N GLY A 349 -2.41 0.63 16.17
CA GLY A 349 -2.78 -0.54 16.99
C GLY A 349 -2.18 -1.88 16.55
N VAL A 350 -1.51 -1.95 15.41
CA VAL A 350 -0.78 -3.14 14.98
C VAL A 350 0.38 -3.46 15.94
N GLU A 351 0.48 -4.72 16.37
CA GLU A 351 1.55 -5.23 17.23
C GLU A 351 2.43 -6.25 16.47
N VAL A 352 3.74 -6.17 16.71
CA VAL A 352 4.75 -7.14 16.26
C VAL A 352 5.53 -7.63 17.49
N TYR A 353 5.71 -8.95 17.57
CA TYR A 353 6.49 -9.61 18.62
C TYR A 353 7.71 -10.29 18.01
N THR A 354 8.88 -10.13 18.63
CA THR A 354 10.09 -10.88 18.30
C THR A 354 10.72 -11.48 19.55
N ALA A 355 11.36 -12.65 19.40
CA ALA A 355 12.19 -13.29 20.42
C ALA A 355 13.40 -13.95 19.71
N GLN A 356 14.60 -13.85 20.29
CA GLN A 356 15.81 -14.43 19.68
C GLN A 356 16.00 -15.90 20.01
N THR A 357 15.53 -16.32 21.18
CA THR A 357 15.71 -17.68 21.67
C THR A 357 14.52 -18.04 22.54
N ARG A 358 13.93 -19.20 22.29
CA ARG A 358 12.90 -19.79 23.14
C ARG A 358 13.49 -21.01 23.83
N VAL A 359 13.45 -21.01 25.15
CA VAL A 359 13.81 -22.16 25.98
C VAL A 359 12.53 -22.84 26.39
N ARG A 360 12.43 -24.15 26.18
CA ARG A 360 11.33 -25.00 26.61
C ARG A 360 11.85 -25.98 27.66
N LEU A 361 11.24 -25.99 28.83
CA LEU A 361 11.46 -27.00 29.86
C LEU A 361 10.17 -27.77 30.08
N ILE A 362 10.14 -29.05 29.74
CA ILE A 362 9.02 -29.93 30.07
C ILE A 362 9.39 -30.65 31.37
N ALA A 363 8.74 -30.27 32.46
CA ALA A 363 8.87 -30.96 33.74
C ALA A 363 7.70 -31.92 33.94
N GLN A 364 7.98 -33.15 34.35
CA GLN A 364 7.01 -34.09 34.87
C GLN A 364 7.15 -34.14 36.38
N VAL A 365 6.09 -33.75 37.08
CA VAL A 365 6.03 -33.73 38.54
C VAL A 365 5.13 -34.86 39.00
N GLY A 366 5.60 -35.68 39.94
CA GLY A 366 4.77 -36.68 40.60
C GLY A 366 3.95 -36.03 41.69
N GLY A 367 2.67 -36.40 41.82
CA GLY A 367 1.90 -36.01 43.00
C GLY A 367 2.44 -36.66 44.27
N SER A 368 2.25 -36.01 45.42
CA SER A 368 2.54 -36.56 46.74
C SER A 368 1.24 -36.93 47.46
N GLY A 369 1.32 -37.87 48.42
CA GLY A 369 0.15 -38.32 49.19
C GLY A 369 -0.91 -39.01 48.33
N LEU A 370 -2.17 -38.59 48.45
CA LEU A 370 -3.33 -39.18 47.73
C LEU A 370 -3.25 -39.04 46.20
N LEU A 371 -2.33 -38.20 45.69
CA LEU A 371 -2.13 -37.93 44.27
C LEU A 371 -0.90 -38.65 43.70
N SER A 372 -0.35 -39.65 44.39
CA SER A 372 0.87 -40.38 43.97
C SER A 372 0.77 -41.07 42.60
N ALA A 373 -0.45 -41.30 42.10
CA ALA A 373 -0.72 -41.84 40.77
C ALA A 373 -0.87 -40.78 39.67
N VAL A 374 -0.85 -39.48 40.02
CA VAL A 374 -1.06 -38.38 39.08
C VAL A 374 0.29 -37.80 38.64
N THR A 375 0.55 -37.86 37.35
CA THR A 375 1.73 -37.26 36.71
C THR A 375 1.33 -35.94 36.06
N LEU A 376 1.84 -34.82 36.56
CA LEU A 376 1.56 -33.49 36.00
C LEU A 376 2.66 -33.09 35.02
N ARG A 377 2.29 -32.86 33.75
CA ARG A 377 3.19 -32.29 32.75
C ARG A 377 3.10 -30.77 32.80
N VAL A 378 4.20 -30.11 33.17
CA VAL A 378 4.31 -28.65 33.25
C VAL A 378 5.27 -28.18 32.17
N PRO A 379 4.77 -27.66 31.04
CA PRO A 379 5.62 -27.04 30.04
C PRO A 379 5.92 -25.59 30.44
N LEU A 380 7.18 -25.32 30.78
CA LEU A 380 7.72 -23.99 31.00
C LEU A 380 8.33 -23.48 29.69
N TYR A 381 8.01 -22.26 29.30
CA TYR A 381 8.64 -21.57 28.18
C TYR A 381 9.28 -20.28 28.66
N ALA A 382 10.44 -19.93 28.10
CA ALA A 382 11.12 -18.67 28.34
C ALA A 382 11.68 -18.11 27.03
N ASP A 383 11.21 -16.93 26.63
CA ASP A 383 11.78 -16.17 25.53
C ASP A 383 12.89 -15.27 26.04
N ILE A 384 14.06 -15.35 25.42
CA ILE A 384 15.24 -14.52 25.72
C ILE A 384 15.36 -13.43 24.64
N ALA A 385 15.67 -12.20 25.10
CA ALA A 385 15.73 -11.00 24.26
C ALA A 385 14.46 -10.79 23.42
N ALA A 386 13.32 -10.90 24.10
CA ALA A 386 12.02 -10.62 23.52
C ALA A 386 11.80 -9.11 23.38
N ALA A 387 11.12 -8.69 22.32
CA ALA A 387 10.68 -7.33 22.18
C ALA A 387 9.26 -7.29 21.60
N ARG A 388 8.40 -6.49 22.23
CA ARG A 388 7.08 -6.13 21.69
C ARG A 388 7.17 -4.71 21.19
N ALA A 389 6.75 -4.45 19.96
CA ALA A 389 6.43 -3.10 19.54
C ALA A 389 5.00 -3.02 19.04
N ARG A 390 4.30 -1.98 19.50
CA ARG A 390 2.99 -1.61 19.03
C ARG A 390 3.09 -0.26 18.32
N LEU A 391 2.46 -0.17 17.15
CA LEU A 391 2.27 1.09 16.45
C LEU A 391 1.30 1.96 17.25
N ALA A 392 1.84 2.99 17.90
CA ALA A 392 1.11 3.83 18.83
C ALA A 392 0.49 5.04 18.15
N ASP A 393 1.14 5.59 17.13
CA ASP A 393 0.63 6.74 16.37
C ASP A 393 1.31 6.84 14.99
N ILE A 394 0.58 7.32 13.99
CA ILE A 394 1.11 7.71 12.68
C ILE A 394 0.58 9.08 12.31
N SER A 395 1.49 10.04 12.15
CA SER A 395 1.18 11.38 11.64
C SER A 395 1.83 11.56 10.28
N CYS A 396 1.00 11.67 9.24
CA CYS A 396 1.40 12.07 7.90
C CYS A 396 1.26 13.59 7.79
N GLY A 397 2.34 14.35 7.98
CA GLY A 397 2.31 15.81 7.78
C GLY A 397 2.17 16.23 6.31
N VAL A 398 2.19 17.54 6.05
CA VAL A 398 1.93 18.14 4.73
C VAL A 398 2.97 17.72 3.68
N ASN A 399 4.24 17.58 4.08
CA ASN A 399 5.29 17.04 3.23
C ASN A 399 5.72 15.65 3.70
N PRO A 400 5.29 14.56 3.04
CA PRO A 400 5.62 13.20 3.45
C PRO A 400 7.13 12.92 3.53
N ALA A 401 7.95 13.64 2.78
CA ALA A 401 9.40 13.45 2.81
C ALA A 401 10.04 13.89 4.14
N ASN A 402 9.44 14.87 4.83
CA ASN A 402 10.04 15.54 6.00
C ASN A 402 9.17 15.50 7.26
N ASP A 403 7.86 15.33 7.11
CA ASP A 403 6.89 15.52 8.20
C ASP A 403 6.15 14.22 8.57
N MET A 404 6.61 13.06 8.08
CA MET A 404 6.11 11.77 8.52
C MET A 404 6.69 11.41 9.89
N ARG A 405 5.82 11.22 10.88
CA ARG A 405 6.19 10.71 12.20
C ARG A 405 5.47 9.40 12.47
N VAL A 406 6.23 8.42 12.94
CA VAL A 406 5.72 7.12 13.38
C VAL A 406 6.18 6.92 14.81
N THR A 407 5.22 6.70 15.73
CA THR A 407 5.51 6.45 17.14
C THR A 407 5.30 4.98 17.44
N LEU A 408 6.33 4.32 17.97
CA LEU A 408 6.28 2.92 18.38
C LEU A 408 6.35 2.83 19.91
N ALA A 409 5.38 2.17 20.52
CA ALA A 409 5.44 1.76 21.91
C ALA A 409 6.22 0.44 22.01
N VAL A 410 7.50 0.52 22.36
CA VAL A 410 8.40 -0.64 22.44
C VAL A 410 8.57 -1.08 23.89
N ARG A 411 8.38 -2.37 24.16
CA ARG A 411 8.65 -3.03 25.44
C ARG A 411 9.71 -4.11 25.22
N PRO A 412 10.99 -3.78 25.44
CA PRO A 412 12.05 -4.79 25.45
C PRO A 412 11.96 -5.63 26.73
N SER A 413 12.27 -6.92 26.63
CA SER A 413 12.44 -7.81 27.77
C SER A 413 13.67 -8.68 27.57
N LEU A 414 14.49 -8.81 28.62
CA LEU A 414 15.62 -9.72 28.61
C LEU A 414 15.15 -11.19 28.70
N VAL A 415 14.11 -11.45 29.50
CA VAL A 415 13.52 -12.78 29.70
C VAL A 415 12.02 -12.64 29.89
N ASN A 416 11.23 -13.40 29.14
CA ASN A 416 9.78 -13.53 29.33
C ASN A 416 9.42 -15.00 29.49
N ALA A 417 8.98 -15.41 30.69
CA ALA A 417 8.69 -16.81 30.99
C ALA A 417 7.20 -17.04 31.32
N TRP A 418 6.64 -18.15 30.84
CA TRP A 418 5.25 -18.53 31.10
C TRP A 418 5.07 -20.05 31.14
N ILE A 419 3.91 -20.48 31.65
CA ILE A 419 3.52 -21.89 31.79
C ILE A 419 2.28 -22.12 30.89
N ALA A 420 2.51 -22.44 29.61
CA ALA A 420 1.48 -22.83 28.63
C ALA A 420 2.14 -23.20 27.29
N GLU A 421 1.52 -24.09 26.50
CA GLU A 421 1.93 -24.32 25.11
C GLU A 421 1.59 -23.07 24.25
N PRO A 422 2.52 -22.59 23.40
CA PRO A 422 2.26 -21.43 22.54
C PRO A 422 1.21 -21.77 21.47
N VAL A 423 0.29 -20.83 21.23
CA VAL A 423 -0.76 -20.90 20.18
C VAL A 423 -0.36 -20.06 18.98
#